data_AF-A0A2V6BH09-F1
#
_entry.id   AF-A0A2V6BH09-F1
#
_cell.length_a   1.000
_cell.length_b   1.000
_cell.length_c   1.000
_cell.angle_alpha   90.00
_cell.angle_beta   90.00
_cell.angle_gamma   90.00
#
_symmetry.space_group_name_H-M   'P 1'
#
loop_
_entity.id
_entity.type
_entity.pdbx_description
1 polymer ?
#
loop_
_entity_poly.entity_id
_entity_poly.type
_entity_poly.pdbx_seq_one_letter_code
_entity_poly.pdbx_strand_id
1 'polypeptide(L)'
;MSPRSDGQQRRNASTQRGGYNILAMICTFYVLFGVALQCLCYADVTKAATANPSGGGLSSEDRKALQDSPRFHEVHSTRDLPAAVVALCVDDNGKLADPGQNWNATDAITDPTLPWKRLIWAAVGGDYYVVHYERGGIAHSFHVLVAKLPKGDGKPKIIWQAAGRQLKDYSAFLDALRNGKLNDQLVYGH
;
A
#
# COMPACT_ATOMS: atom_id res chain seq x y z
N MET A 1 -25.16 -64.92 -34.55
CA MET A 1 -26.60 -65.27 -34.39
C MET A 1 -26.70 -66.27 -33.25
N SER A 2 -27.63 -66.05 -32.31
CA SER A 2 -27.64 -66.45 -30.85
C SER A 2 -26.72 -65.61 -29.96
N PRO A 3 -27.07 -65.31 -28.67
CA PRO A 3 -27.95 -66.01 -27.69
C PRO A 3 -29.14 -65.15 -27.12
N ARG A 4 -30.22 -65.68 -26.48
CA ARG A 4 -30.48 -66.04 -25.03
C ARG A 4 -30.09 -64.93 -24.01
N SER A 5 -30.80 -64.57 -22.93
CA SER A 5 -32.14 -64.80 -22.36
C SER A 5 -32.44 -63.73 -21.27
N ASP A 6 -33.69 -63.66 -20.83
CA ASP A 6 -34.22 -63.31 -19.49
C ASP A 6 -33.97 -61.96 -18.79
N GLY A 7 -35.05 -61.48 -18.13
CA GLY A 7 -34.90 -60.90 -16.79
C GLY A 7 -35.70 -59.64 -16.45
N GLN A 8 -36.95 -59.83 -16.03
CA GLN A 8 -37.64 -59.12 -14.92
C GLN A 8 -37.77 -57.58 -14.92
N GLN A 9 -38.97 -57.01 -15.13
CA GLN A 9 -40.06 -56.85 -14.15
C GLN A 9 -39.78 -55.74 -13.10
N ARG A 10 -40.46 -54.59 -13.24
CA ARG A 10 -41.41 -54.02 -12.25
C ARG A 10 -41.63 -52.49 -12.39
N ARG A 11 -42.93 -52.17 -12.47
CA ARG A 11 -43.66 -51.00 -11.92
C ARG A 11 -43.94 -49.79 -12.82
N ASN A 12 -45.20 -49.83 -13.25
CA ASN A 12 -46.11 -48.79 -13.68
C ASN A 12 -46.20 -47.55 -12.77
N ALA A 13 -46.50 -46.44 -13.44
CA ALA A 13 -47.56 -45.46 -13.17
C ALA A 13 -47.35 -44.30 -12.18
N SER A 14 -47.98 -43.19 -12.60
CA SER A 14 -48.41 -41.98 -11.89
C SER A 14 -47.36 -40.87 -11.71
N THR A 15 -47.66 -39.58 -11.84
CA THR A 15 -48.81 -38.84 -12.38
C THR A 15 -48.31 -37.40 -12.57
N GLN A 16 -48.65 -36.83 -13.72
CA GLN A 16 -48.53 -35.42 -14.07
C GLN A 16 -49.56 -34.60 -13.27
N ARG A 17 -49.16 -33.48 -12.62
CA ARG A 17 -49.90 -32.18 -12.53
C ARG A 17 -49.53 -31.35 -11.29
N GLY A 18 -49.26 -30.06 -11.55
CA GLY A 18 -49.81 -28.95 -10.76
C GLY A 18 -49.07 -28.54 -9.48
N GLY A 19 -48.17 -27.56 -9.59
CA GLY A 19 -47.62 -26.86 -8.42
C GLY A 19 -47.00 -25.49 -8.71
N TYR A 20 -47.10 -24.98 -9.95
CA TYR A 20 -46.53 -23.69 -10.35
C TYR A 20 -47.50 -22.53 -10.11
N ASN A 21 -47.99 -22.30 -8.88
CA ASN A 21 -48.92 -21.18 -8.63
C ASN A 21 -48.83 -20.52 -7.24
N ILE A 22 -47.72 -20.68 -6.50
CA ILE A 22 -47.51 -19.92 -5.25
C ILE A 22 -46.12 -19.27 -5.19
N LEU A 23 -45.12 -19.83 -5.87
CA LEU A 23 -43.75 -19.30 -5.82
C LEU A 23 -43.49 -18.11 -6.77
N ALA A 24 -44.29 -17.97 -7.84
CA ALA A 24 -44.10 -16.89 -8.83
C ALA A 24 -44.69 -15.53 -8.40
N MET A 25 -45.50 -15.49 -7.34
CA MET A 25 -46.12 -14.24 -6.86
C MET A 25 -45.28 -13.53 -5.79
N ILE A 26 -44.28 -14.20 -5.22
CA ILE A 26 -43.35 -13.63 -4.22
C ILE A 26 -42.18 -12.90 -4.91
N CYS A 27 -41.77 -13.33 -6.11
CA CYS A 27 -40.67 -12.70 -6.83
C CYS A 27 -41.00 -11.34 -7.46
N THR A 28 -42.28 -11.04 -7.73
CA THR A 28 -42.66 -9.79 -8.40
C THR A 28 -42.71 -8.59 -7.45
N PHE A 29 -42.78 -8.81 -6.14
CA PHE A 29 -42.75 -7.72 -5.15
C PHE A 29 -41.34 -7.22 -4.82
N TYR A 30 -40.29 -8.00 -5.09
CA TYR A 30 -38.90 -7.58 -4.88
C TYR A 30 -38.31 -6.75 -6.03
N VAL A 31 -38.92 -6.78 -7.22
CA VAL A 31 -38.39 -6.06 -8.39
C VAL A 31 -38.91 -4.61 -8.48
N LEU A 32 -39.94 -4.24 -7.70
CA LEU A 32 -40.49 -2.87 -7.69
C LEU A 32 -40.03 -2.01 -6.49
N PHE A 33 -39.19 -2.53 -5.59
CA PHE A 33 -38.54 -1.74 -4.53
C PHE A 33 -37.11 -1.26 -4.91
N GLY A 34 -36.76 -1.31 -6.20
CA GLY A 34 -35.47 -0.86 -6.73
C GLY A 34 -35.43 0.57 -7.27
N VAL A 35 -36.52 1.35 -7.15
CA VAL A 35 -36.61 2.67 -7.79
C VAL A 35 -37.28 3.70 -6.87
N ALA A 36 -36.75 3.92 -5.65
CA ALA A 36 -37.16 5.07 -4.83
C ALA A 36 -36.25 5.38 -3.63
N LEU A 37 -34.93 5.22 -3.72
CA LEU A 37 -34.01 5.78 -2.73
C LEU A 37 -32.95 6.68 -3.38
N GLN A 38 -33.40 7.91 -3.66
CA GLN A 38 -32.65 9.18 -3.53
C GLN A 38 -31.37 9.28 -4.39
N CYS A 39 -31.35 9.89 -5.58
CA CYS A 39 -31.76 11.26 -5.88
C CYS A 39 -31.65 12.23 -4.69
N LEU A 40 -30.52 12.21 -3.99
CA LEU A 40 -29.96 13.40 -3.35
C LEU A 40 -28.56 13.67 -3.94
N CYS A 41 -28.58 14.55 -4.95
CA CYS A 41 -27.72 15.72 -5.06
C CYS A 41 -26.24 15.58 -4.65
N TYR A 42 -25.35 15.75 -5.63
CA TYR A 42 -23.98 16.19 -5.43
C TYR A 42 -23.91 17.37 -4.45
N ALA A 43 -23.17 17.20 -3.35
CA ALA A 43 -22.53 18.29 -2.62
C ALA A 43 -21.26 17.75 -1.93
N ASP A 44 -20.12 18.30 -2.35
CA ASP A 44 -18.84 18.38 -1.65
C ASP A 44 -18.50 17.32 -0.58
N VAL A 45 -17.74 16.29 -0.97
CA VAL A 45 -16.81 15.65 -0.01
C VAL A 45 -15.55 16.52 0.04
N THR A 46 -15.68 17.70 0.64
CA THR A 46 -14.51 18.47 1.06
C THR A 46 -14.67 18.83 2.53
N LYS A 47 -13.70 18.36 3.33
CA LYS A 47 -13.44 18.64 4.76
C LYS A 47 -14.30 17.93 5.79
N ALA A 48 -13.77 16.79 6.25
CA ALA A 48 -13.13 16.77 7.57
C ALA A 48 -12.17 15.59 7.62
N ALA A 49 -11.00 15.74 7.00
CA ALA A 49 -9.82 15.04 7.51
C ALA A 49 -9.66 15.50 8.95
N THR A 50 -10.09 14.66 9.88
CA THR A 50 -9.70 14.77 11.27
C THR A 50 -8.18 14.73 11.27
N ALA A 51 -7.59 15.88 11.55
CA ALA A 51 -6.17 15.99 11.81
C ALA A 51 -5.87 15.09 13.01
N ASN A 52 -5.47 13.86 12.74
CA ASN A 52 -4.84 13.02 13.72
C ASN A 52 -3.38 13.52 13.82
N PRO A 53 -2.91 14.02 14.98
CA PRO A 53 -1.60 14.65 15.07
C PRO A 53 -0.41 13.71 14.80
N SER A 54 -0.66 12.40 14.66
CA SER A 54 0.37 11.38 14.43
C SER A 54 -0.11 10.19 13.59
N GLY A 55 -1.08 10.36 12.69
CA GLY A 55 -1.63 9.27 11.87
C GLY A 55 -2.28 9.74 10.57
N GLY A 56 -1.61 10.62 9.83
CA GLY A 56 -2.15 11.31 8.66
C GLY A 56 -1.53 10.84 7.35
N GLY A 57 -2.36 10.39 6.42
CA GLY A 57 -1.95 10.12 5.04
C GLY A 57 -1.40 11.38 4.34
N LEU A 58 -0.66 11.16 3.26
CA LEU A 58 -0.04 12.23 2.46
C LEU A 58 -1.10 13.23 1.97
N SER A 59 -0.90 14.53 2.22
CA SER A 59 -1.81 15.60 1.76
C SER A 59 -1.97 15.61 0.24
N SER A 60 -3.08 16.18 -0.27
CA SER A 60 -3.29 16.35 -1.71
C SER A 60 -2.19 17.20 -2.36
N GLU A 61 -1.73 18.23 -1.65
CA GLU A 61 -0.72 19.16 -2.12
C GLU A 61 0.65 18.48 -2.22
N ASP A 62 1.05 17.77 -1.16
CA ASP A 62 2.33 17.05 -1.14
C ASP A 62 2.30 15.89 -2.15
N ARG A 63 1.17 15.17 -2.27
CA ARG A 63 1.00 14.12 -3.28
C ARG A 63 1.17 14.67 -4.70
N LYS A 64 0.55 15.80 -5.00
CA LYS A 64 0.68 16.45 -6.30
C LYS A 64 2.13 16.90 -6.55
N ALA A 65 2.80 17.42 -5.52
CA ALA A 65 4.20 17.84 -5.62
C ALA A 65 5.13 16.65 -5.94
N LEU A 66 4.95 15.50 -5.27
CA LEU A 66 5.73 14.28 -5.59
C LEU A 66 5.44 13.78 -7.01
N GLN A 67 4.21 13.92 -7.51
CA GLN A 67 3.86 13.45 -8.86
C GLN A 67 4.40 14.34 -9.99
N ASP A 68 4.95 15.53 -9.67
CA ASP A 68 5.64 16.41 -10.63
C ASP A 68 7.08 15.89 -10.90
N SER A 69 7.15 14.71 -11.53
CA SER A 69 8.37 13.91 -11.75
C SER A 69 9.59 14.68 -12.27
N PRO A 70 9.48 15.61 -13.25
CA PRO A 70 10.65 16.33 -13.76
C PRO A 70 11.41 17.16 -12.73
N ARG A 71 10.83 17.40 -11.54
CA ARG A 71 11.48 18.13 -10.45
C ARG A 71 12.37 17.26 -9.58
N PHE A 72 12.28 15.94 -9.69
CA PHE A 72 12.99 15.01 -8.83
C PHE A 72 14.15 14.37 -9.59
N HIS A 73 15.32 14.33 -8.93
CA HIS A 73 16.47 13.57 -9.39
C HIS A 73 16.78 12.47 -8.38
N GLU A 74 17.01 11.26 -8.88
CA GLU A 74 17.37 10.10 -8.08
C GLU A 74 18.86 10.15 -7.72
N VAL A 75 19.17 9.73 -6.49
CA VAL A 75 20.51 9.63 -5.92
C VAL A 75 20.67 8.30 -5.20
N HIS A 76 21.91 7.80 -5.12
CA HIS A 76 22.20 6.45 -4.59
C HIS A 76 23.31 6.46 -3.52
N SER A 77 23.59 7.60 -2.90
CA SER A 77 24.40 7.64 -1.68
C SER A 77 23.74 8.52 -0.62
N THR A 78 23.91 8.12 0.63
CA THR A 78 23.62 8.94 1.80
C THR A 78 24.37 10.27 1.78
N ARG A 79 25.51 10.34 1.09
CA ARG A 79 26.30 11.58 0.90
C ARG A 79 25.65 12.59 -0.04
N ASP A 80 24.72 12.14 -0.88
CA ASP A 80 23.97 13.00 -1.79
C ASP A 80 22.74 13.63 -1.12
N LEU A 81 22.53 13.35 0.17
CA LEU A 81 21.42 13.87 0.97
C LEU A 81 21.94 14.81 2.07
N PRO A 82 21.17 15.83 2.47
CA PRO A 82 21.46 16.60 3.66
C PRO A 82 21.54 15.68 4.89
N ALA A 83 22.56 15.87 5.74
CA ALA A 83 22.77 15.06 6.93
C ALA A 83 21.54 15.02 7.85
N ALA A 84 20.78 16.12 7.92
CA ALA A 84 19.54 16.20 8.69
C ALA A 84 18.44 15.28 8.14
N VAL A 85 18.38 15.05 6.82
CA VAL A 85 17.44 14.10 6.19
C VAL A 85 17.89 12.67 6.45
N VAL A 86 19.20 12.38 6.35
CA VAL A 86 19.75 11.05 6.69
C VAL A 86 19.44 10.68 8.14
N ALA A 87 19.55 11.64 9.06
CA ALA A 87 19.25 11.44 10.48
C ALA A 87 17.78 11.05 10.76
N LEU A 88 16.85 11.26 9.83
CA LEU A 88 15.47 10.75 9.95
C LEU A 88 15.34 9.26 9.64
N CYS A 89 16.37 8.65 9.02
CA CYS A 89 16.33 7.30 8.47
C CYS A 89 17.31 6.34 9.15
N VAL A 90 18.15 6.82 10.06
CA VAL A 90 19.14 5.99 10.78
C VAL A 90 18.47 4.97 11.70
N ASP A 91 19.17 3.89 12.02
CA ASP A 91 18.79 2.94 13.05
C ASP A 91 19.07 3.45 14.48
N ASP A 92 18.77 2.63 15.48
CA ASP A 92 18.99 2.91 16.91
C ASP A 92 20.46 3.22 17.25
N ASN A 93 21.41 2.82 16.40
CA ASN A 93 22.83 3.09 16.52
C ASN A 93 23.27 4.35 15.75
N GLY A 94 22.34 5.07 15.15
CA GLY A 94 22.60 6.27 14.36
C GLY A 94 23.22 5.98 12.99
N LYS A 95 23.02 4.79 12.42
CA LYS A 95 23.61 4.39 11.13
C LYS A 95 22.57 4.09 10.05
N LEU A 96 22.95 4.39 8.81
CA LEU A 96 22.27 3.97 7.58
C LEU A 96 23.36 3.57 6.58
N ALA A 97 23.34 2.32 6.12
CA ALA A 97 24.30 1.85 5.13
C ALA A 97 24.01 2.45 3.73
N ASP A 98 25.05 2.76 2.95
CA ASP A 98 24.92 3.05 1.51
C ASP A 98 24.53 1.77 0.74
N PRO A 99 23.93 1.89 -0.47
CA PRO A 99 23.66 0.74 -1.33
C PRO A 99 24.93 -0.10 -1.56
N GLY A 100 24.80 -1.42 -1.46
CA GLY A 100 25.91 -2.36 -1.65
C GLY A 100 26.82 -2.56 -0.44
N GLN A 101 26.70 -1.76 0.62
CA GLN A 101 27.45 -1.98 1.87
C GLN A 101 26.86 -3.14 2.69
N ASN A 102 27.70 -3.71 3.57
CA ASN A 102 27.31 -4.71 4.54
C ASN A 102 26.39 -4.11 5.61
N TRP A 103 25.38 -4.87 6.02
CA TRP A 103 24.35 -4.46 6.97
C TRP A 103 23.63 -5.70 7.53
N ASN A 104 22.93 -5.56 8.65
CA ASN A 104 22.19 -6.63 9.31
C ASN A 104 20.77 -6.75 8.71
N ALA A 105 20.61 -7.65 7.74
CA ALA A 105 19.34 -7.87 7.04
C ALA A 105 18.36 -8.77 7.81
N THR A 106 18.84 -9.63 8.71
CA THR A 106 18.05 -10.59 9.49
C THR A 106 18.33 -10.44 10.98
N ASP A 107 17.55 -11.12 11.82
CA ASP A 107 17.75 -11.22 13.27
C ASP A 107 18.90 -12.16 13.68
N ALA A 108 19.50 -12.88 12.72
CA ALA A 108 20.71 -13.67 12.94
C ALA A 108 21.96 -12.78 12.92
N ILE A 109 22.24 -12.14 14.05
CA ILE A 109 23.35 -11.17 14.19
C ILE A 109 24.70 -11.89 14.18
N THR A 110 25.52 -11.62 13.17
CA THR A 110 26.93 -12.06 13.10
C THR A 110 27.91 -10.94 13.44
N ASP A 111 27.56 -9.68 13.13
CA ASP A 111 28.31 -8.49 13.48
C ASP A 111 27.34 -7.40 14.01
N PRO A 112 27.29 -7.16 15.33
CA PRO A 112 26.38 -6.18 15.92
C PRO A 112 26.76 -4.72 15.61
N THR A 113 27.94 -4.48 15.00
CA THR A 113 28.40 -3.13 14.68
C THR A 113 27.86 -2.62 13.34
N LEU A 114 27.37 -3.53 12.49
CA LEU A 114 26.79 -3.20 11.19
C LEU A 114 25.43 -2.49 11.33
N PRO A 115 25.08 -1.58 10.39
CA PRO A 115 23.78 -0.92 10.39
C PRO A 115 22.62 -1.92 10.21
N TRP A 116 21.46 -1.62 10.77
CA TRP A 116 20.21 -2.39 10.62
C TRP A 116 19.32 -1.88 9.49
N LYS A 117 19.66 -0.72 8.92
CA LYS A 117 18.97 -0.10 7.80
C LYS A 117 19.98 0.15 6.67
N ARG A 118 19.54 -0.02 5.41
CA ARG A 118 20.35 0.30 4.22
C ARG A 118 19.53 1.09 3.21
N LEU A 119 20.13 2.15 2.67
CA LEU A 119 19.58 2.93 1.58
C LEU A 119 19.46 2.06 0.32
N ILE A 120 18.36 2.21 -0.41
CA ILE A 120 18.16 1.60 -1.73
C ILE A 120 18.33 2.69 -2.80
N TRP A 121 17.56 3.76 -2.69
CA TRP A 121 17.68 4.99 -3.47
C TRP A 121 17.01 6.14 -2.71
N ALA A 122 17.32 7.37 -3.09
CA ALA A 122 16.57 8.54 -2.68
C ALA A 122 16.29 9.45 -3.87
N ALA A 123 15.32 10.35 -3.75
CA ALA A 123 15.02 11.35 -4.76
C ALA A 123 14.88 12.73 -4.11
N VAL A 124 15.47 13.74 -4.76
CA VAL A 124 15.52 15.11 -4.26
C VAL A 124 14.80 16.03 -5.24
N GLY A 125 13.87 16.84 -4.74
CA GLY A 125 13.09 17.76 -5.56
C GLY A 125 12.64 19.01 -4.80
N GLY A 126 13.33 20.13 -5.03
CA GLY A 126 13.10 21.36 -4.27
C GLY A 126 13.39 21.15 -2.78
N ASP A 127 12.36 21.30 -1.95
CA ASP A 127 12.45 21.07 -0.50
C ASP A 127 12.01 19.66 -0.09
N TYR A 128 11.66 18.79 -1.06
CA TYR A 128 11.21 17.42 -0.81
C TYR A 128 12.33 16.41 -0.98
N TYR A 129 12.30 15.41 -0.08
CA TYR A 129 13.20 14.28 -0.07
C TYR A 129 12.37 13.01 0.07
N VAL A 130 12.54 12.09 -0.86
CA VAL A 130 11.95 10.75 -0.80
C VAL A 130 13.08 9.77 -0.58
N VAL A 131 13.04 9.00 0.51
CA VAL A 131 14.10 8.04 0.85
C VAL A 131 13.49 6.65 0.89
N HIS A 132 13.99 5.74 0.05
CA HIS A 132 13.63 4.33 0.08
C HIS A 132 14.76 3.52 0.72
N TYR A 133 14.43 2.79 1.78
CA TYR A 133 15.40 1.99 2.53
C TYR A 133 14.82 0.65 2.92
N GLU A 134 15.70 -0.30 3.17
CA GLU A 134 15.39 -1.59 3.77
C GLU A 134 15.78 -1.60 5.24
N ARG A 135 15.04 -2.39 6.03
CA ARG A 135 15.26 -2.60 7.46
C ARG A 135 15.24 -4.09 7.76
N GLY A 136 16.27 -4.56 8.48
CA GLY A 136 16.39 -5.92 8.92
C GLY A 136 15.67 -6.19 10.23
N GLY A 137 15.84 -7.40 10.75
CA GLY A 137 15.17 -7.90 11.95
C GLY A 137 14.50 -9.24 11.68
N ILE A 138 13.52 -9.61 12.50
CA ILE A 138 12.75 -10.87 12.35
C ILE A 138 12.12 -10.95 10.95
N ALA A 139 11.64 -9.80 10.45
CA ALA A 139 11.20 -9.65 9.08
C ALA A 139 12.03 -8.57 8.38
N HIS A 140 12.56 -8.92 7.21
CA HIS A 140 13.12 -7.94 6.29
C HIS A 140 11.97 -7.14 5.66
N SER A 141 12.03 -5.81 5.77
CA SER A 141 10.98 -4.89 5.35
C SER A 141 11.53 -3.70 4.54
N PHE A 142 10.69 -3.16 3.65
CA PHE A 142 11.03 -2.02 2.79
C PHE A 142 10.15 -0.81 3.13
N HIS A 143 10.78 0.35 3.23
CA HIS A 143 10.18 1.57 3.77
C HIS A 143 10.43 2.75 2.84
N VAL A 144 9.47 3.67 2.80
CA VAL A 144 9.60 4.97 2.14
C VAL A 144 9.33 6.04 3.19
N LEU A 145 10.23 7.02 3.28
CA LEU A 145 10.07 8.22 4.06
C LEU A 145 10.03 9.42 3.13
N VAL A 146 9.05 10.30 3.32
CA VAL A 146 8.97 11.59 2.63
C VAL A 146 9.15 12.69 3.65
N ALA A 147 10.20 13.50 3.45
CA ALA A 147 10.51 14.64 4.28
C ALA A 147 10.48 15.95 3.49
N LYS A 148 10.16 17.03 4.19
CA LYS A 148 10.41 18.39 3.73
C LYS A 148 11.52 19.01 4.56
N LEU A 149 12.50 19.61 3.90
CA LEU A 149 13.54 20.43 4.52
C LEU A 149 13.60 21.75 3.75
N PRO A 150 13.05 22.85 4.31
CA PRO A 150 13.14 24.17 3.71
C PRO A 150 14.61 24.58 3.53
N LYS A 151 14.91 25.32 2.47
CA LYS A 151 16.26 25.91 2.29
C LYS A 151 16.65 26.78 3.50
N GLY A 152 17.87 26.58 4.02
CA GLY A 152 18.42 27.29 5.18
C GLY A 152 18.48 26.41 6.43
N ASP A 153 18.50 27.02 7.62
CA ASP A 153 18.67 26.35 8.92
C ASP A 153 17.38 25.69 9.45
N GLY A 154 16.49 25.28 8.54
CA GLY A 154 15.24 24.61 8.88
C GLY A 154 15.47 23.22 9.46
N LYS A 155 14.57 22.78 10.35
CA LYS A 155 14.54 21.37 10.78
C LYS A 155 13.78 20.54 9.74
N PRO A 156 14.30 19.37 9.35
CA PRO A 156 13.58 18.50 8.44
C PRO A 156 12.32 17.97 9.13
N LYS A 157 11.22 17.89 8.39
CA LYS A 157 9.94 17.37 8.86
C LYS A 157 9.53 16.18 8.02
N ILE A 158 9.32 15.05 8.68
CA ILE A 158 8.63 13.90 8.07
C ILE A 158 7.19 14.32 7.81
N ILE A 159 6.77 14.25 6.55
CA ILE A 159 5.39 14.54 6.14
C ILE A 159 4.59 13.29 5.81
N TRP A 160 5.26 12.18 5.51
CA TRP A 160 4.63 10.90 5.25
C TRP A 160 5.64 9.75 5.31
N GLN A 161 5.17 8.57 5.69
CA GLN A 161 5.94 7.33 5.67
C GLN A 161 5.05 6.17 5.29
N ALA A 162 5.62 5.13 4.70
CA ALA A 162 4.93 3.88 4.46
C ALA A 162 5.89 2.72 4.30
N ALA A 163 5.38 1.50 4.52
CA ALA A 163 6.04 0.27 4.11
C ALA A 163 5.41 -0.33 2.85
N GLY A 164 6.17 -1.17 2.17
CA GLY A 164 5.71 -1.89 1.00
C GLY A 164 6.71 -2.92 0.52
N ARG A 165 6.66 -3.21 -0.77
CA ARG A 165 7.69 -3.99 -1.48
C ARG A 165 8.90 -3.11 -1.80
N GLN A 166 10.01 -3.76 -2.14
CA GLN A 166 11.15 -3.07 -2.72
C GLN A 166 10.72 -2.36 -4.02
N LEU A 167 11.10 -1.10 -4.14
CA LEU A 167 10.87 -0.25 -5.30
C LEU A 167 12.21 -0.02 -5.97
N LYS A 168 12.26 -0.22 -7.28
CA LYS A 168 13.52 -0.13 -8.03
C LYS A 168 14.04 1.31 -8.12
N ASP A 169 13.12 2.25 -8.28
CA ASP A 169 13.41 3.66 -8.60
C ASP A 169 12.22 4.56 -8.17
N TYR A 170 12.39 5.87 -8.36
CA TYR A 170 11.38 6.89 -8.09
C TYR A 170 10.10 6.70 -8.92
N SER A 171 10.20 6.19 -10.15
CA SER A 171 9.01 5.93 -10.98
C SER A 171 8.16 4.82 -10.39
N ALA A 172 8.80 3.74 -9.93
CA ALA A 172 8.12 2.64 -9.23
C ALA A 172 7.46 3.12 -7.92
N PHE A 173 8.08 4.08 -7.23
CA PHE A 173 7.44 4.77 -6.10
C PHE A 173 6.18 5.52 -6.51
N LEU A 174 6.23 6.34 -7.55
CA LEU A 174 5.05 7.07 -8.01
C LEU A 174 3.91 6.13 -8.44
N ASP A 175 4.24 5.01 -9.09
CA ASP A 175 3.28 3.96 -9.42
C ASP A 175 2.67 3.33 -8.17
N ALA A 176 3.49 2.99 -7.16
CA ALA A 176 3.00 2.42 -5.92
C ALA A 176 2.12 3.41 -5.14
N LEU A 177 2.51 4.69 -5.11
CA LEU A 177 1.78 5.77 -4.46
C LEU A 177 0.41 6.03 -5.12
N ARG A 178 0.34 6.01 -6.47
CA ARG A 178 -0.92 6.17 -7.23
C ARG A 178 -1.87 5.01 -7.00
N ASN A 179 -1.34 3.78 -6.93
CA ASN A 179 -2.13 2.57 -6.87
C ASN A 179 -2.42 2.08 -5.44
N GLY A 180 -2.11 2.89 -4.41
CA GLY A 180 -2.35 2.53 -3.00
C GLY A 180 -1.58 1.30 -2.54
N LYS A 181 -0.39 1.03 -3.11
CA LYS A 181 0.44 -0.16 -2.81
C LYS A 181 1.41 0.06 -1.64
N LEU A 182 1.30 1.17 -0.94
CA LEU A 182 2.13 1.55 0.19
C LEU A 182 1.24 1.66 1.43
N ASN A 183 1.65 1.03 2.52
CA ASN A 183 0.92 1.00 3.78
C ASN A 183 1.50 2.04 4.75
N ASP A 184 0.76 3.14 4.94
CA ASP A 184 1.11 4.25 5.84
C ASP A 184 0.43 4.17 7.21
N GLN A 185 -0.29 3.08 7.48
CA GLN A 185 -0.94 2.83 8.79
C GLN A 185 0.01 2.12 9.76
N LEU A 186 1.09 1.53 9.25
CA LEU A 186 2.09 0.88 10.07
C LEU A 186 3.05 1.93 10.61
N VAL A 187 2.84 2.32 11.87
CA VAL A 187 3.82 3.10 12.63
C VAL A 187 4.96 2.16 13.00
N TYR A 188 6.07 2.21 12.26
CA TYR A 188 7.29 1.51 12.64
C TYR A 188 8.05 2.37 13.65
N GLY A 189 8.45 1.78 14.77
CA GLY A 189 9.39 2.41 15.70
C GLY A 189 10.67 2.79 14.98
N HIS A 190 11.12 4.03 15.19
CA HIS A 190 12.31 4.59 14.55
C HIS A 190 13.59 4.23 15.27
#